data_AF-A0A0N0TYP7-F1
#
_entry.id   AF-A0A0N0TYP7-F1
#
_cell.length_a   1.000
_cell.length_b   1.000
_cell.length_c   1.000
_cell.angle_alpha   90.00
_cell.angle_beta   90.00
_cell.angle_gamma   90.00
#
_symmetry.space_group_name_H-M   'P 1'
#
loop_
_entity.id
_entity.type
_entity.pdbx_description
1 polymer ?
#
loop_
_entity_poly.entity_id
_entity_poly.type
_entity_poly.pdbx_seq_one_letter_code
_entity_poly.pdbx_strand_id
1 'polypeptide(L)'
;MSDIGISYNASVLPEPLRVRVRLHLTGTTVRATLEDVPGFVTTLRPVGNVGEQILSGVAWPVAQTLGILLPQVGNRLLAGQSFDLLPLPAPPPLRLNGQTLTPVLDNPSLSSRDGMLRFTASLRLA
;
A
#
# COMPACT_ATOMS: atom_id res chain seq x y z
N MET A 1 -19.06 14.48 33.35
CA MET A 1 -20.19 14.02 32.51
C MET A 1 -19.57 13.24 31.37
N SER A 2 -19.98 11.99 31.13
CA SER A 2 -19.51 11.23 29.97
C SER A 2 -20.23 11.74 28.74
N ASP A 3 -19.50 12.27 27.77
CA ASP A 3 -20.08 12.68 26.48
C ASP A 3 -20.71 11.44 25.83
N ILE A 4 -22.03 11.48 25.62
CA ILE A 4 -22.74 10.45 24.86
C ILE A 4 -22.40 10.71 23.40
N GLY A 5 -21.48 9.92 22.85
CA GLY A 5 -20.96 10.09 21.49
C GLY A 5 -21.77 9.30 20.45
N ILE A 6 -21.78 9.81 19.22
CA ILE A 6 -22.23 9.04 18.06
C ILE A 6 -21.02 8.21 17.59
N SER A 7 -21.13 6.89 17.67
CA SER A 7 -20.04 5.97 17.38
C SER A 7 -20.46 4.92 16.36
N TYR A 8 -19.65 4.73 15.32
CA TYR A 8 -19.86 3.68 14.32
C TYR A 8 -18.59 2.86 14.13
N ASN A 9 -18.76 1.55 13.97
CA ASN A 9 -17.73 0.71 13.37
C ASN A 9 -17.87 0.74 11.85
N ALA A 10 -16.76 0.98 11.17
CA ALA A 10 -16.68 0.89 9.71
C ALA A 10 -16.07 -0.45 9.30
N SER A 11 -16.72 -1.13 8.35
CA SER A 11 -16.19 -2.33 7.69
C SER A 11 -16.27 -2.17 6.19
N VAL A 12 -15.41 -2.87 5.46
CA VAL A 12 -15.28 -2.75 3.99
C VAL A 12 -15.68 -4.07 3.33
N LEU A 13 -16.47 -4.01 2.26
CA LEU A 13 -16.83 -5.18 1.45
C LEU A 13 -16.37 -5.00 -0.01
N PRO A 14 -15.80 -6.04 -0.64
CA PRO A 14 -15.55 -7.38 -0.09
C PRO A 14 -14.39 -7.41 0.91
N GLU A 15 -14.48 -8.30 1.91
CA GLU A 15 -13.41 -8.56 2.87
C GLU A 15 -12.82 -9.97 2.63
N PRO A 16 -11.50 -10.12 2.44
CA PRO A 16 -10.49 -9.06 2.36
C PRO A 16 -10.51 -8.32 1.01
N LEU A 17 -10.20 -7.02 1.04
CA LEU A 17 -9.99 -6.23 -0.17
C LEU A 17 -8.69 -6.68 -0.86
N ARG A 18 -8.79 -7.21 -2.08
CA ARG A 18 -7.63 -7.66 -2.85
C ARG A 18 -7.19 -6.56 -3.80
N VAL A 19 -5.98 -6.02 -3.57
CA VAL A 19 -5.37 -4.97 -4.41
C VAL A 19 -4.21 -5.57 -5.20
N ARG A 20 -4.04 -5.17 -6.45
CA ARG A 20 -2.86 -5.57 -7.23
C ARG A 20 -1.69 -4.65 -6.86
N VAL A 21 -0.54 -5.26 -6.58
CA VAL A 21 0.70 -4.51 -6.35
C VAL A 21 1.62 -4.76 -7.54
N ARG A 22 1.97 -3.69 -8.25
CA ARG A 22 2.98 -3.74 -9.30
C ARG A 22 4.34 -3.36 -8.72
N LEU A 23 5.31 -4.23 -8.91
CA LEU A 23 6.70 -3.97 -8.54
C LEU A 23 7.48 -3.55 -9.79
N HIS A 24 8.29 -2.50 -9.66
CA HIS A 24 9.19 -2.04 -10.72
C HIS A 24 10.48 -1.48 -10.12
N LEU A 25 11.52 -1.37 -10.93
CA LEU A 25 12.79 -0.78 -10.52
C LEU A 25 12.83 0.69 -10.90
N THR A 26 13.26 1.52 -9.95
CA THR A 26 13.63 2.91 -10.18
C THR A 26 15.09 3.07 -9.76
N GLY A 27 16.01 3.04 -10.73
CA GLY A 27 17.44 2.95 -10.45
C GLY A 27 17.81 1.63 -9.77
N THR A 28 18.33 1.70 -8.55
CA THR A 28 18.64 0.54 -7.70
C THR A 28 17.57 0.26 -6.64
N THR A 29 16.42 0.93 -6.68
CA THR A 29 15.37 0.77 -5.66
C THR A 29 14.17 0.02 -6.24
N VAL A 30 13.66 -0.97 -5.49
CA VAL A 30 12.38 -1.62 -5.82
C VAL A 30 11.26 -0.73 -5.33
N ARG A 31 10.42 -0.26 -6.26
CA ARG A 31 9.22 0.52 -6.00
C ARG A 31 7.98 -0.34 -6.20
N ALA A 32 7.09 -0.29 -5.24
CA ALA A 32 5.77 -0.89 -5.31
C ALA A 32 4.73 0.19 -5.58
N THR A 33 3.83 -0.08 -6.53
CA THR A 33 2.69 0.78 -6.86
C THR A 33 1.42 -0.03 -6.70
N LEU A 34 0.43 0.53 -6.01
CA LEU A 34 -0.90 -0.05 -5.93
C LEU A 34 -1.64 0.23 -7.25
N GLU A 35 -2.02 -0.84 -7.94
CA GLU A 35 -2.79 -0.83 -9.18
C GLU A 35 -4.11 -1.57 -8.97
N ASP A 36 -5.09 -1.29 -9.84
CA ASP A 36 -6.38 -1.99 -9.88
C ASP A 36 -7.05 -2.15 -8.51
N VAL A 37 -7.09 -1.08 -7.70
CA VAL A 37 -7.84 -1.07 -6.45
C VAL A 37 -9.32 -1.28 -6.81
N PRO A 38 -9.94 -2.42 -6.45
CA PRO A 38 -11.30 -2.68 -6.85
C PRO A 38 -12.26 -1.74 -6.12
N GLY A 39 -13.41 -1.46 -6.73
CA GLY A 39 -14.49 -0.78 -6.04
C GLY A 39 -14.87 -1.53 -4.76
N PHE A 40 -15.03 -0.80 -3.67
CA PHE A 40 -15.45 -1.34 -2.39
C PHE A 40 -16.58 -0.49 -1.81
N VAL A 41 -17.32 -1.05 -0.87
CA VAL A 41 -18.34 -0.32 -0.11
C VAL A 41 -17.95 -0.29 1.36
N THR A 42 -18.26 0.82 2.03
CA THR A 42 -18.06 0.95 3.47
C THR A 42 -19.41 0.86 4.17
N THR A 43 -19.56 -0.12 5.05
CA THR A 43 -20.75 -0.26 5.90
C THR A 43 -20.45 0.28 7.28
N LEU A 44 -21.30 1.19 7.77
CA LEU A 44 -21.20 1.74 9.11
C LEU A 44 -22.27 1.09 10.00
N ARG A 45 -21.85 0.54 11.14
CA ARG A 45 -22.75 -0.04 12.15
C ARG A 45 -22.67 0.76 13.45
N PRO A 46 -23.80 1.23 14.01
CA PRO A 46 -23.82 1.87 15.31
C PRO A 46 -23.19 0.96 16.37
N VAL A 47 -22.40 1.55 17.25
CA VAL A 47 -21.82 0.86 18.40
C VAL A 47 -21.97 1.71 19.66
N GLY A 48 -21.86 1.06 20.82
CA GLY A 48 -22.03 1.72 22.11
C GLY A 48 -23.26 1.22 22.88
N ASN A 49 -23.60 1.93 23.94
CA ASN A 49 -24.78 1.66 24.76
C ASN A 49 -26.09 1.96 24.00
N VAL A 50 -27.24 1.56 24.54
CA VAL A 50 -28.54 1.73 23.87
C VAL A 50 -28.83 3.20 23.52
N GLY A 51 -28.44 4.16 24.37
CA GLY A 51 -28.60 5.58 24.10
C GLY A 51 -27.74 6.07 22.93
N GLU A 52 -26.49 5.63 22.87
CA GLU A 52 -25.55 5.93 21.77
C GLU A 52 -26.03 5.32 20.45
N GLN A 53 -26.60 4.10 20.49
CA GLN A 53 -27.18 3.46 19.31
C GLN A 53 -28.41 4.22 18.78
N ILE A 54 -29.28 4.72 19.67
CA ILE A 54 -30.44 5.53 19.28
C ILE A 54 -29.99 6.85 18.65
N LEU A 55 -29.05 7.57 19.29
CA LEU A 55 -28.50 8.81 18.73
C LEU A 55 -27.79 8.57 17.40
N SER A 56 -27.09 7.45 17.25
CA SER A 56 -26.50 7.01 15.99
C SER A 56 -27.57 6.61 14.95
N GLY A 57 -28.75 6.17 15.38
CA GLY A 57 -29.91 6.00 14.51
C GLY A 57 -30.44 7.34 13.99
N VAL A 58 -30.48 8.38 14.84
CA VAL A 58 -30.87 9.74 14.43
C VAL A 58 -29.85 10.33 13.46
N ALA A 59 -28.56 10.10 13.69
CA ALA A 59 -27.47 10.53 12.81
C ALA A 59 -27.28 9.65 11.55
N TRP A 60 -28.16 8.67 11.31
CA TRP A 60 -28.04 7.73 10.20
C TRP A 60 -27.85 8.38 8.81
N PRO A 61 -28.51 9.50 8.46
CA PRO A 61 -28.25 10.17 7.17
C PRO A 61 -26.79 10.61 6.99
N VAL A 62 -26.13 11.01 8.08
CA VAL A 62 -24.71 11.37 8.07
C VAL A 62 -23.86 10.11 7.83
N ALA A 63 -24.18 9.01 8.51
CA ALA A 63 -23.51 7.73 8.30
C ALA A 63 -23.67 7.21 6.87
N GLN A 64 -24.85 7.33 6.27
CA GLN A 64 -25.10 6.98 4.86
C GLN A 64 -24.23 7.81 3.91
N THR A 65 -24.16 9.11 4.15
CA THR A 65 -23.32 10.02 3.36
C THR A 65 -21.84 9.62 3.47
N LEU A 66 -21.36 9.32 4.67
CA LEU A 66 -20.00 8.84 4.90
C LEU A 66 -19.75 7.51 4.18
N GLY A 67 -20.70 6.57 4.21
CA GLY A 67 -20.59 5.28 3.51
C GLY A 67 -20.44 5.40 1.99
N ILE A 68 -20.98 6.46 1.38
CA ILE A 68 -20.84 6.78 -0.05
C ILE A 68 -19.50 7.45 -0.34
N LEU A 69 -19.07 8.37 0.52
CA LEU A 69 -17.86 9.17 0.30
C LEU A 69 -16.57 8.40 0.61
N LEU A 70 -16.56 7.59 1.66
CA LEU A 70 -15.37 6.88 2.13
C LEU A 70 -14.72 6.00 1.05
N PRO A 71 -15.48 5.24 0.23
CA PRO A 71 -14.88 4.48 -0.87
C PRO A 71 -14.21 5.33 -1.94
N GLN A 72 -14.80 6.47 -2.30
CA GLN A 72 -14.24 7.35 -3.31
C GLN A 72 -12.93 7.99 -2.82
N VAL A 73 -12.91 8.44 -1.56
CA VAL A 73 -11.73 9.01 -0.93
C VAL A 73 -10.65 7.94 -0.77
N GLY A 74 -11.00 6.77 -0.24
CA GLY A 74 -10.07 5.65 -0.07
C GLY A 74 -9.47 5.17 -1.39
N ASN A 75 -10.28 5.01 -2.44
CA ASN A 75 -9.76 4.67 -3.77
C ASN A 75 -8.80 5.73 -4.31
N ARG A 76 -9.10 7.03 -4.13
CA ARG A 76 -8.18 8.10 -4.56
C ARG A 76 -6.87 8.12 -3.79
N LEU A 77 -6.90 7.78 -2.50
CA LEU A 77 -5.70 7.71 -1.67
C LEU A 77 -4.83 6.50 -2.00
N LEU A 78 -5.46 5.36 -2.32
CA LEU A 78 -4.76 4.11 -2.58
C LEU A 78 -4.29 3.99 -4.04
N ALA A 79 -5.11 4.41 -5.00
CA ALA A 79 -4.81 4.21 -6.42
C ALA A 79 -3.58 5.01 -6.86
N GLY A 80 -2.59 4.31 -7.40
CA GLY A 80 -1.34 4.92 -7.88
C GLY A 80 -0.36 5.30 -6.77
N GLN A 81 -0.71 5.06 -5.50
CA GLN A 81 0.22 5.28 -4.40
C GLN A 81 1.44 4.38 -4.59
N SER A 82 2.61 5.00 -4.51
CA SER A 82 3.89 4.32 -4.68
C SER A 82 4.73 4.43 -3.41
N PHE A 83 5.37 3.33 -3.04
CA PHE A 83 6.26 3.25 -1.90
C PHE A 83 7.55 2.53 -2.29
N ASP A 84 8.67 3.05 -1.82
CA ASP A 84 9.97 2.43 -2.00
C ASP A 84 10.12 1.33 -0.94
N LEU A 85 10.32 0.09 -1.38
CA LEU A 85 10.40 -1.05 -0.48
C LEU A 85 11.80 -1.13 0.14
N LEU A 86 12.79 -1.40 -0.72
CA LEU A 86 14.17 -1.66 -0.32
C LEU A 86 15.11 -1.21 -1.45
N PRO A 87 16.23 -0.54 -1.13
CA PRO A 87 17.33 -0.40 -2.06
C PRO A 87 17.99 -1.77 -2.27
N LEU A 88 18.40 -2.05 -3.50
CA LEU A 88 19.15 -3.26 -3.82
C LEU A 88 20.53 -3.19 -3.15
N PRO A 89 21.03 -4.33 -2.64
CA PRO A 89 22.36 -4.38 -2.06
C PRO A 89 23.40 -4.01 -3.12
N ALA A 90 24.29 -3.07 -2.78
CA ALA A 90 25.43 -2.75 -3.61
C ALA A 90 26.38 -3.96 -3.69
N PRO A 91 27.03 -4.22 -4.84
CA PRO A 91 28.01 -5.29 -4.93
C PRO A 91 29.24 -4.94 -4.06
N PRO A 92 29.88 -5.94 -3.43
CA PRO A 92 31.04 -5.69 -2.58
C PRO A 92 32.23 -5.18 -3.40
N PRO A 93 33.10 -4.33 -2.81
CA PRO A 93 34.29 -3.84 -3.48
C PRO A 93 35.26 -4.98 -3.82
N LEU A 94 35.87 -4.88 -5.00
CA LEU A 94 36.85 -5.85 -5.49
C LEU A 94 38.26 -5.31 -5.26
N ARG A 95 39.15 -6.12 -4.70
CA ARG A 95 40.57 -5.78 -4.59
C ARG A 95 41.34 -6.54 -5.66
N LEU A 96 41.92 -5.81 -6.62
CA LEU A 96 42.77 -6.36 -7.68
C LEU A 96 44.07 -5.55 -7.73
N ASN A 97 45.22 -6.22 -7.65
CA ASN A 97 46.55 -5.60 -7.76
C ASN A 97 46.78 -4.40 -6.81
N GLY A 98 46.26 -4.47 -5.58
CA GLY A 98 46.38 -3.39 -4.58
C GLY A 98 45.44 -2.21 -4.80
N GLN A 99 44.65 -2.19 -5.87
CA GLN A 99 43.60 -1.18 -6.11
C GLN A 99 42.24 -1.70 -5.66
N THR A 100 41.43 -0.81 -5.09
CA THR A 100 40.03 -1.10 -4.74
C THR A 100 39.14 -0.59 -5.86
N LEU A 101 38.43 -1.52 -6.50
CA LEU A 101 37.47 -1.26 -7.56
C LEU A 101 36.06 -1.34 -6.98
N THR A 102 35.24 -0.34 -7.30
CA THR A 102 33.85 -0.26 -6.86
C THR A 102 32.93 -0.69 -8.01
N PRO A 103 32.46 -1.95 -8.01
CA PRO A 103 31.47 -2.38 -9.00
C PRO A 103 30.13 -1.67 -8.77
N VAL A 104 29.50 -1.26 -9.85
CA VAL A 104 28.14 -0.71 -9.87
C VAL A 104 27.25 -1.58 -10.76
N LEU A 105 25.97 -1.65 -10.40
CA LEU A 105 24.96 -2.37 -11.17
C LEU A 105 24.59 -1.57 -12.42
N ASP A 106 24.56 -2.23 -13.56
CA ASP A 106 24.20 -1.69 -14.87
C ASP A 106 23.04 -2.50 -15.47
N ASN A 107 22.13 -1.82 -16.18
CA ASN A 107 20.93 -2.40 -16.77
C ASN A 107 20.12 -3.33 -15.83
N PRO A 108 19.70 -2.86 -14.65
CA PRO A 108 18.93 -3.66 -13.71
C PRO A 108 17.53 -3.96 -14.24
N SER A 109 17.08 -5.20 -14.05
CA SER A 109 15.74 -5.68 -14.43
C SER A 109 15.13 -6.54 -13.33
N LEU A 110 13.82 -6.45 -13.19
CA LEU A 110 13.01 -7.19 -12.23
C LEU A 110 12.00 -8.03 -12.99
N SER A 111 11.94 -9.31 -12.67
CA SER A 111 11.02 -10.28 -13.27
C SER A 111 10.45 -11.22 -12.21
N SER A 112 9.39 -11.95 -12.56
CA SER A 112 8.88 -13.05 -11.74
C SER A 112 9.16 -14.37 -12.44
N ARG A 113 9.70 -15.34 -11.71
CA ARG A 113 9.94 -16.71 -12.18
C ARG A 113 9.59 -17.69 -11.06
N ASP A 114 8.71 -18.64 -11.34
CA ASP A 114 8.30 -19.70 -10.39
C ASP A 114 7.77 -19.15 -9.05
N GLY A 115 7.07 -18.00 -9.09
CA GLY A 115 6.55 -17.33 -7.90
C GLY A 115 7.59 -16.54 -7.09
N MET A 116 8.86 -16.55 -7.52
CA MET A 116 9.93 -15.74 -6.92
C MET A 116 10.22 -14.50 -7.75
N LEU A 117 10.54 -13.41 -7.05
CA LEU A 117 11.10 -12.22 -7.67
C LEU A 117 12.55 -12.49 -8.05
N ARG A 118 12.85 -12.32 -9.33
CA ARG A 118 14.19 -12.45 -9.89
C ARG A 118 14.69 -11.08 -10.30
N PHE A 119 15.81 -10.70 -9.70
CA PHE A 119 16.59 -9.52 -10.06
C PHE A 119 17.77 -9.92 -10.95
N THR A 120 18.00 -9.17 -12.01
CA THR A 120 19.16 -9.35 -12.91
C THR A 120 19.76 -8.01 -13.28
N ALA A 121 21.08 -7.90 -13.18
CA ALA A 121 21.84 -6.73 -13.60
C ALA A 121 23.23 -7.17 -14.09
N SER A 122 23.83 -6.36 -14.95
CA SER A 122 25.24 -6.48 -15.32
C SER A 122 26.09 -5.72 -14.30
N LEU A 123 27.34 -6.13 -14.12
CA LEU A 123 28.30 -5.37 -13.31
C LEU A 123 29.17 -4.54 -14.24
N ARG A 124 29.38 -3.27 -13.90
CA ARG A 124 30.41 -2.43 -14.51
C ARG A 124 31.26 -1.78 -13.42
N LEU A 125 32.48 -1.43 -13.77
CA LEU A 125 33.35 -0.64 -12.89
C LEU A 125 33.02 0.83 -13.07
N ALA A 126 32.83 1.54 -11.95
CA ALA A 126 32.68 2.99 -11.93
C ALA A 126 34.02 3.70 -12.04
#